data_AF-A0A098BVJ6-F1
#
_entry.id   AF-A0A098BVJ6-F1
#
_cell.length_a   1.000
_cell.length_b   1.000
_cell.length_c   1.000
_cell.angle_alpha   90.00
_cell.angle_beta   90.00
_cell.angle_gamma   90.00
#
_symmetry.space_group_name_H-M   'P 1'
#
loop_
_entity.id
_entity.type
_entity.pdbx_description
1 polymer ?
#
loop_
_entity_poly.entity_id
_entity_poly.type
_entity_poly.pdbx_seq_one_letter_code
_entity_poly.pdbx_strand_id
1 'polypeptide(L)'
;LNEFFALISLCNPNLFNDTNLFRKKYINPILIGRDKDATEKEQEIASERLSELSNITNKFILRRTNDLLTKVLPEKYLINVFIKMNPLQEALYFLILKDKKFLKNEQSGHKVNVLINIKKLEKICNHPLLLNANDIRDFGNIYLNDLIKNIYKELDNEKTTKYEIKKNDQNLVEKNKYSIDYNKNIKKIIEECKKDIKKSYYNLSCKFLLLHFLLKNIKTTTNDKVVIVSNYTQTLDYLEILCKENYYKYVRLDGAINIKKRHKIINDFTNLPEIFIFLLSSKSGGCGINLISSNRLILLDPD
;
A
#
# COMPACT_ATOMS: atom_id res chain seq x y z
N LEU A 1 23.65 6.23 0.32
CA LEU A 1 25.13 6.39 0.45
C LEU A 1 25.53 7.37 1.55
N ASN A 2 24.83 8.50 1.75
CA ASN A 2 25.11 9.37 2.91
C ASN A 2 24.90 8.64 4.25
N GLU A 3 23.76 7.94 4.41
CA GLU A 3 23.50 7.12 5.60
C GLU A 3 24.51 5.98 5.76
N PHE A 4 24.98 5.43 4.63
CA PHE A 4 26.01 4.38 4.63
C PHE A 4 27.35 4.91 5.14
N PHE A 5 27.75 6.12 4.75
CA PHE A 5 28.93 6.78 5.34
C PHE A 5 28.74 6.96 6.85
N ALA A 6 27.60 7.48 7.30
CA ALA A 6 27.34 7.68 8.73
C ALA A 6 27.44 6.36 9.52
N LEU A 7 26.90 5.26 8.99
CA LEU A 7 26.98 3.93 9.61
C LEU A 7 28.43 3.43 9.67
N ILE A 8 29.19 3.58 8.59
CA ILE A 8 30.59 3.15 8.57
C ILE A 8 31.44 3.99 9.50
N SER A 9 31.28 5.31 9.50
CA SER A 9 32.03 6.19 10.40
C SER A 9 31.68 5.94 11.87
N LEU A 10 30.49 5.44 12.17
CA LEU A 10 30.15 4.96 13.51
C LEU A 10 30.89 3.66 13.86
N CYS A 11 30.91 2.68 12.94
CA CYS A 11 31.53 1.38 13.18
C CYS A 11 33.06 1.41 13.12
N ASN A 12 33.64 2.28 12.28
CA ASN A 12 35.07 2.42 12.05
C ASN A 12 35.43 3.91 11.81
N PRO A 13 35.60 4.69 12.90
CA PRO A 13 35.65 6.16 12.85
C PRO A 13 36.84 6.78 12.11
N ASN A 14 37.80 5.99 11.64
CA ASN A 14 38.97 6.48 10.89
C ASN A 14 39.09 5.88 9.48
N LEU A 15 38.09 5.14 9.01
CA LEU A 15 38.16 4.51 7.69
C LEU A 15 38.05 5.53 6.55
N PHE A 16 37.20 6.54 6.74
CA PHE A 16 37.01 7.63 5.79
C PHE A 16 37.17 8.96 6.51
N ASN A 17 38.16 9.76 6.08
CA ASN A 17 38.57 10.98 6.78
C ASN A 17 37.46 12.04 6.84
N ASP A 18 36.91 12.44 5.68
CA ASP A 18 35.93 13.51 5.57
C ASP A 18 34.74 13.08 4.71
N THR A 19 33.54 13.41 5.20
CA THR A 19 32.27 13.39 4.48
C THR A 19 32.37 14.01 3.08
N ASN A 20 33.02 15.16 2.91
CA ASN A 20 33.07 15.84 1.61
C ASN A 20 33.97 15.11 0.61
N LEU A 21 35.09 14.57 1.09
CA LEU A 21 35.99 13.74 0.28
C LEU A 21 35.29 12.45 -0.13
N PHE A 22 34.61 11.78 0.80
CA PHE A 22 33.82 10.59 0.50
C PHE A 22 32.71 10.89 -0.51
N ARG A 23 32.04 12.03 -0.37
CA ARG A 23 30.99 12.46 -1.28
C ARG A 23 31.51 12.70 -2.70
N LYS A 24 32.63 13.39 -2.84
CA LYS A 24 33.27 13.63 -4.15
C LYS A 24 33.80 12.34 -4.78
N LYS A 25 34.41 11.46 -3.99
CA LYS A 25 35.07 10.24 -4.49
C LYS A 25 34.08 9.12 -4.83
N TYR A 26 33.07 8.90 -3.99
CA TYR A 26 32.14 7.78 -4.16
C TYR A 26 30.72 8.25 -4.47
N ILE A 27 30.13 9.11 -3.64
CA ILE A 27 28.68 9.39 -3.73
C ILE A 27 28.30 10.06 -5.05
N ASN A 28 28.96 11.15 -5.43
CA ASN A 28 28.59 11.91 -6.63
C ASN A 28 28.80 11.07 -7.91
N PRO A 29 29.95 10.40 -8.13
CA PRO A 29 30.13 9.57 -9.33
C PRO A 29 29.14 8.41 -9.40
N ILE A 30 28.84 7.76 -8.27
CA ILE A 30 27.89 6.63 -8.23
C ILE A 30 26.46 7.09 -8.51
N LEU A 31 26.07 8.28 -8.05
CA LEU A 31 24.75 8.83 -8.35
C LEU A 31 24.64 9.19 -9.83
N ILE A 32 25.63 9.89 -10.38
CA ILE A 32 25.67 10.28 -11.80
C ILE A 32 25.59 9.05 -12.69
N GLY A 33 26.43 8.03 -12.46
CA GLY A 33 26.41 6.82 -13.28
C GLY A 33 25.18 5.92 -13.10
N ARG A 34 24.29 6.22 -12.14
CA ARG A 34 23.00 5.54 -11.97
C ARG A 34 21.84 6.31 -12.60
N ASP A 35 22.06 7.55 -13.00
CA ASP A 35 21.03 8.33 -13.68
C ASP A 35 20.74 7.72 -15.06
N LYS A 36 19.47 7.84 -15.48
CA LYS A 36 18.98 7.22 -16.72
C LYS A 36 19.71 7.76 -17.97
N ASP A 37 20.16 9.00 -17.91
CA ASP A 37 20.83 9.70 -19.01
C ASP A 37 22.37 9.63 -18.91
N ALA A 38 22.90 8.78 -18.03
CA ALA A 38 24.33 8.63 -17.81
C ALA A 38 25.05 8.02 -19.02
N THR A 39 26.19 8.59 -19.37
CA THR A 39 27.05 8.06 -20.44
C THR A 39 27.72 6.74 -20.02
N GLU A 40 28.13 5.93 -20.99
CA GLU A 40 28.84 4.66 -20.72
C GLU A 40 30.07 4.87 -19.83
N LYS A 41 30.82 5.96 -20.05
CA LYS A 41 31.99 6.33 -19.23
C LYS A 41 31.62 6.63 -17.78
N GLU A 42 30.50 7.31 -17.54
CA GLU A 42 30.03 7.60 -16.19
C GLU A 42 29.54 6.34 -15.48
N GLN A 43 28.91 5.41 -16.21
CA GLN A 43 28.51 4.11 -15.68
C GLN A 43 29.73 3.26 -15.30
N GLU A 44 30.78 3.25 -16.12
CA GLU A 44 32.05 2.56 -15.81
C GLU A 44 32.68 3.12 -14.53
N ILE A 45 32.81 4.46 -14.42
CA ILE A 45 33.34 5.11 -13.22
C ILE A 45 32.49 4.76 -11.99
N ALA A 46 31.16 4.77 -12.11
CA ALA A 46 30.27 4.39 -11.01
C ALA A 46 30.47 2.93 -10.57
N SER A 47 30.61 2.01 -11.52
CA SER A 47 30.87 0.59 -11.27
C SER A 47 32.22 0.38 -10.56
N GLU A 48 33.28 1.05 -11.02
CA GLU A 48 34.60 1.02 -10.40
C GLU A 48 34.54 1.52 -8.95
N ARG A 49 33.91 2.67 -8.71
CA ARG A 49 33.74 3.25 -7.36
C ARG A 49 32.90 2.37 -6.45
N LEU A 50 31.86 1.73 -6.96
CA LEU A 50 31.07 0.76 -6.22
C LEU A 50 31.89 -0.47 -5.82
N SER A 51 32.70 -0.99 -6.74
CA SER A 51 33.58 -2.13 -6.50
C SER A 51 34.66 -1.81 -5.46
N GLU A 52 35.31 -0.65 -5.60
CA GLU A 52 36.30 -0.15 -4.62
C GLU A 52 35.67 -0.06 -3.22
N LEU A 53 34.49 0.57 -3.12
CA LEU A 53 33.77 0.72 -1.85
C LEU A 53 33.34 -0.62 -1.26
N SER A 54 32.85 -1.54 -2.10
CA SER A 54 32.48 -2.91 -1.70
C SER A 54 33.69 -3.66 -1.14
N ASN A 55 34.84 -3.63 -1.81
CA ASN A 55 36.06 -4.31 -1.37
C ASN A 55 36.59 -3.79 -0.02
N ILE A 56 36.51 -2.49 0.21
CA ILE A 56 36.88 -1.90 1.51
C ILE A 56 35.92 -2.37 2.59
N THR A 57 34.61 -2.30 2.33
CA THR A 57 33.58 -2.53 3.33
C THR A 57 33.35 -4.02 3.65
N ASN A 58 33.55 -4.92 2.68
CA ASN A 58 33.46 -6.36 2.88
C ASN A 58 34.51 -6.92 3.85
N LYS A 59 35.58 -6.16 4.17
CA LYS A 59 36.56 -6.57 5.19
C LYS A 59 35.97 -6.61 6.61
N PHE A 60 34.90 -5.87 6.86
CA PHE A 60 34.28 -5.77 8.18
C PHE A 60 32.75 -5.88 8.18
N ILE A 61 32.10 -5.91 7.00
CA ILE A 61 30.67 -6.21 6.88
C ILE A 61 30.49 -7.71 6.63
N LEU A 62 29.85 -8.40 7.57
CA LEU A 62 29.36 -9.76 7.36
C LEU A 62 27.91 -9.73 6.88
N ARG A 63 27.67 -10.15 5.65
CA ARG A 63 26.32 -10.30 5.08
C ARG A 63 26.10 -11.75 4.66
N ARG A 64 25.12 -12.41 5.27
CA ARG A 64 24.63 -13.74 4.84
C ARG A 64 23.30 -13.57 4.13
N THR A 65 23.11 -14.25 3.01
CA THR A 65 21.83 -14.28 2.31
C THR A 65 20.92 -15.36 2.90
N ASN A 66 19.61 -15.19 2.71
CA ASN A 66 18.63 -16.19 3.15
C ASN A 66 18.71 -17.49 2.34
N ASP A 67 19.53 -17.56 1.30
CA ASP A 67 19.78 -18.77 0.50
C ASP A 67 20.40 -19.90 1.33
N LEU A 68 20.98 -19.59 2.49
CA LEU A 68 21.43 -20.61 3.45
C LEU A 68 20.26 -21.29 4.18
N LEU A 69 19.12 -20.61 4.30
CA LEU A 69 17.94 -21.09 5.03
C LEU A 69 17.00 -21.92 4.16
N THR A 70 17.14 -21.87 2.83
CA THR A 70 16.29 -22.64 1.89
C THR A 70 16.42 -24.15 2.08
N LYS A 71 17.50 -24.64 2.68
CA LYS A 71 17.67 -26.06 3.02
C LYS A 71 16.83 -26.52 4.22
N VAL A 72 16.35 -25.58 5.04
CA VAL A 72 15.76 -25.87 6.36
C VAL A 72 14.35 -25.28 6.51
N LEU A 73 13.99 -24.33 5.64
CA LEU A 73 12.69 -23.67 5.63
C LEU A 73 11.87 -24.10 4.40
N PRO A 74 10.53 -24.14 4.52
CA PRO A 74 9.65 -24.36 3.38
C PRO A 74 9.83 -23.30 2.29
N GLU A 75 9.45 -23.65 1.06
CA GLU A 75 9.46 -22.72 -0.07
C GLU A 75 8.57 -21.51 0.19
N LYS A 76 9.08 -20.33 -0.15
CA LYS A 76 8.35 -19.06 -0.06
C LYS A 76 7.88 -18.65 -1.44
N TYR A 77 6.57 -18.65 -1.65
CA TYR A 77 5.96 -18.10 -2.87
C TYR A 77 5.66 -16.60 -2.68
N LEU A 78 6.07 -15.79 -3.65
CA LEU A 78 5.76 -14.36 -3.72
C LEU A 78 4.86 -14.12 -4.91
N ILE A 79 3.64 -13.66 -4.65
CA ILE A 79 2.61 -13.43 -5.67
C ILE A 79 2.22 -11.96 -5.66
N ASN A 80 2.43 -11.28 -6.79
CA ASN A 80 1.97 -9.91 -7.00
C ASN A 80 0.61 -9.94 -7.67
N VAL A 81 -0.42 -9.44 -6.98
CA VAL A 81 -1.78 -9.40 -7.49
C VAL A 81 -2.12 -8.00 -7.98
N PHE A 82 -2.31 -7.86 -9.29
CA PHE A 82 -2.70 -6.60 -9.93
C PHE A 82 -4.22 -6.53 -10.03
N ILE A 83 -4.80 -5.46 -9.49
CA ILE A 83 -6.25 -5.29 -9.37
C ILE A 83 -6.65 -3.97 -10.02
N LYS A 84 -7.66 -4.01 -10.90
CA LYS A 84 -8.27 -2.80 -11.46
C LYS A 84 -9.15 -2.11 -10.42
N MET A 85 -9.11 -0.78 -10.37
CA MET A 85 -9.97 0.02 -9.51
C MET A 85 -11.45 -0.15 -9.90
N ASN A 86 -12.37 -0.04 -8.94
CA ASN A 86 -13.80 -0.01 -9.25
C ASN A 86 -14.19 1.39 -9.79
N PRO A 87 -15.36 1.53 -10.44
CA PRO A 87 -15.78 2.82 -11.02
C PRO A 87 -15.81 3.97 -10.00
N LEU A 88 -16.11 3.68 -8.72
CA LEU A 88 -16.09 4.69 -7.65
C LEU A 88 -14.67 5.17 -7.33
N GLN A 89 -13.71 4.24 -7.20
CA GLN A 89 -12.31 4.53 -6.96
C GLN A 89 -11.71 5.28 -8.16
N GLU A 90 -11.98 4.83 -9.39
CA GLU A 90 -11.56 5.53 -10.61
C GLU A 90 -12.11 6.97 -10.64
N ALA A 91 -13.41 7.14 -10.38
CA ALA A 91 -14.05 8.44 -10.32
C ALA A 91 -13.37 9.38 -9.30
N LEU A 92 -13.19 8.92 -8.06
CA LEU A 92 -12.52 9.69 -7.02
C LEU A 92 -11.07 10.02 -7.37
N TYR A 93 -10.36 9.06 -7.95
CA TYR A 93 -8.96 9.22 -8.36
C TYR A 93 -8.82 10.31 -9.43
N PHE A 94 -9.63 10.25 -10.49
CA PHE A 94 -9.63 11.27 -11.54
C PHE A 94 -10.07 12.65 -11.05
N LEU A 95 -11.03 12.72 -10.12
CA LEU A 95 -11.43 13.98 -9.50
C LEU A 95 -10.27 14.70 -8.81
N ILE A 96 -9.48 13.96 -8.02
CA ILE A 96 -8.29 14.53 -7.36
C ILE A 96 -7.26 15.01 -8.39
N LEU A 97 -7.07 14.25 -9.48
CA LEU A 97 -6.11 14.63 -10.52
C LEU A 97 -6.53 15.87 -11.32
N LYS A 98 -7.83 16.07 -11.54
CA LYS A 98 -8.36 17.22 -12.29
C LYS A 98 -8.38 18.52 -11.48
N ASP A 99 -8.22 18.46 -10.17
CA ASP A 99 -8.12 19.67 -9.37
C ASP A 99 -6.85 20.45 -9.79
N LYS A 100 -7.03 21.67 -10.31
CA LYS A 100 -5.93 22.53 -10.77
C LYS A 100 -4.92 22.82 -9.66
N LYS A 101 -5.32 22.70 -8.38
CA LYS A 101 -4.42 22.79 -7.22
C LYS A 101 -3.41 21.63 -7.14
N PHE A 102 -3.72 20.47 -7.72
CA PHE A 102 -2.82 19.33 -7.80
C PHE A 102 -1.64 19.59 -8.75
N LEU A 103 -1.89 20.31 -9.85
CA LEU A 103 -0.92 20.60 -10.92
C LEU A 103 -0.16 21.92 -10.76
N LYS A 104 -0.73 22.89 -10.01
CA LYS A 104 -0.10 24.20 -9.80
C LYS A 104 0.98 24.15 -8.70
N ASN A 105 2.21 23.84 -9.11
CA ASN A 105 3.44 24.25 -8.43
C ASN A 105 3.67 25.75 -8.65
N GLU A 106 2.77 26.62 -8.17
CA GLU A 106 2.99 28.06 -8.25
C GLU A 106 4.03 28.49 -7.19
N GLN A 107 5.30 28.42 -7.61
CA GLN A 107 6.43 29.32 -7.27
C GLN A 107 6.74 29.66 -5.80
N SER A 108 6.16 28.96 -4.82
CA SER A 108 6.45 29.20 -3.40
C SER A 108 6.66 27.87 -2.68
N GLY A 109 7.92 27.51 -2.43
CA GLY A 109 8.47 26.67 -1.34
C GLY A 109 7.76 25.42 -0.77
N HIS A 110 6.55 25.04 -1.17
CA HIS A 110 5.68 24.12 -0.45
C HIS A 110 5.70 22.72 -1.07
N LYS A 111 6.83 22.02 -0.91
CA LYS A 111 6.96 20.57 -1.15
C LYS A 111 5.91 19.72 -0.39
N VAL A 112 5.26 20.30 0.62
CA VAL A 112 4.31 19.66 1.53
C VAL A 112 3.00 19.24 0.82
N ASN A 113 2.54 19.96 -0.21
CA ASN A 113 1.24 19.68 -0.83
C ASN A 113 1.24 18.44 -1.74
N VAL A 114 2.33 18.16 -2.47
CA VAL A 114 2.43 17.01 -3.37
C VAL A 114 2.36 15.68 -2.59
N LEU A 115 3.07 15.60 -1.45
CA LEU A 115 3.05 14.41 -0.60
C LEU A 115 1.68 14.15 0.02
N ILE A 116 0.96 15.21 0.43
CA ILE A 116 -0.42 15.08 0.92
C ILE A 116 -1.31 14.50 -0.18
N ASN A 117 -1.17 15.00 -1.41
CA ASN A 117 -1.98 14.56 -2.53
C ASN A 117 -1.69 13.11 -2.94
N ILE A 118 -0.42 12.69 -2.97
CA ILE A 118 -0.05 11.26 -3.18
C ILE A 118 -0.70 10.38 -2.12
N LYS A 119 -0.63 10.78 -0.84
CA LYS A 119 -1.29 10.05 0.26
C LYS A 119 -2.81 9.99 0.12
N LYS A 120 -3.45 11.03 -0.43
CA LYS A 120 -4.90 10.99 -0.74
C LYS A 120 -5.21 9.94 -1.81
N LEU A 121 -4.40 9.87 -2.87
CA LEU A 121 -4.56 8.87 -3.92
C LEU A 121 -4.33 7.44 -3.40
N GLU A 122 -3.30 7.22 -2.59
CA GLU A 122 -3.04 5.93 -1.93
C GLU A 122 -4.22 5.49 -1.05
N LYS A 123 -4.81 6.42 -0.29
CA LYS A 123 -6.00 6.17 0.51
C LYS A 123 -7.18 5.71 -0.34
N ILE A 124 -7.44 6.34 -1.50
CA ILE A 124 -8.51 5.92 -2.42
C ILE A 124 -8.26 4.49 -2.91
N CYS A 125 -7.04 4.19 -3.34
CA CYS A 125 -6.65 2.87 -3.82
C CYS A 125 -6.82 1.79 -2.76
N ASN A 126 -6.57 2.12 -1.49
CA ASN A 126 -6.78 1.21 -0.36
C ASN A 126 -8.25 1.07 -0.01
N HIS A 127 -8.92 2.18 0.34
CA HIS A 127 -10.34 2.20 0.63
C HIS A 127 -10.89 3.64 0.59
N PRO A 128 -11.95 3.96 -0.20
CA PRO A 128 -12.52 5.31 -0.28
C PRO A 128 -12.92 5.95 1.05
N LEU A 129 -13.30 5.13 2.05
CA LEU A 129 -13.67 5.64 3.38
C LEU A 129 -12.50 6.21 4.20
N LEU A 130 -11.25 5.94 3.81
CA LEU A 130 -10.05 6.51 4.44
C LEU A 130 -9.90 8.02 4.19
N LEU A 131 -10.71 8.58 3.28
CA LEU A 131 -10.80 10.01 3.04
C LEU A 131 -11.49 10.71 4.22
N ASN A 132 -10.87 11.77 4.71
CA ASN A 132 -11.37 12.58 5.80
C ASN A 132 -12.44 13.57 5.31
N ALA A 133 -13.20 14.17 6.24
CA ALA A 133 -14.21 15.17 5.90
C ALA A 133 -13.64 16.37 5.14
N ASN A 134 -12.36 16.73 5.34
CA ASN A 134 -11.70 17.80 4.58
C ASN A 134 -11.40 17.36 3.15
N ASP A 135 -10.91 16.13 2.96
CA ASP A 135 -10.69 15.56 1.62
C ASP A 135 -12.00 15.50 0.84
N ILE A 136 -13.12 15.26 1.54
CA ILE A 136 -14.45 15.17 0.93
C ILE A 136 -15.03 16.54 0.56
N ARG A 137 -14.69 17.61 1.30
CA ARG A 137 -15.12 18.98 0.99
C ARG A 137 -14.58 19.45 -0.37
N ASP A 138 -13.39 18.99 -0.74
CA ASP A 138 -12.76 19.32 -2.02
C ASP A 138 -13.56 18.76 -3.23
N PHE A 139 -14.40 17.73 -3.05
CA PHE A 139 -15.18 17.12 -4.15
C PHE A 139 -16.47 17.87 -4.52
N GLY A 140 -16.91 18.88 -3.76
CA GLY A 140 -18.14 19.63 -4.04
C GLY A 140 -19.41 18.77 -4.09
N ASN A 141 -20.44 19.24 -4.80
CA ASN A 141 -21.70 18.52 -5.04
C ASN A 141 -21.70 17.80 -6.40
N ILE A 142 -20.69 16.98 -6.66
CA ILE A 142 -20.55 16.31 -7.95
C ILE A 142 -21.32 14.98 -7.92
N TYR A 143 -22.14 14.75 -8.95
CA TYR A 143 -22.85 13.49 -9.15
C TYR A 143 -21.92 12.45 -9.78
N LEU A 144 -21.93 11.23 -9.23
CA LEU A 144 -21.05 10.14 -9.65
C LEU A 144 -21.28 9.77 -11.14
N ASN A 145 -22.53 9.79 -11.59
CA ASN A 145 -22.91 9.52 -12.99
C ASN A 145 -22.34 10.52 -14.01
N ASP A 146 -22.31 11.81 -13.68
CA ASP A 146 -21.77 12.81 -14.60
C ASP A 146 -20.26 12.67 -14.73
N LEU A 147 -19.60 12.28 -13.64
CA LEU A 147 -18.17 12.03 -13.65
C LEU A 147 -17.80 10.78 -14.43
N ILE A 148 -18.51 9.67 -14.18
CA ILE A 148 -18.31 8.40 -14.89
C ILE A 148 -18.52 8.59 -16.40
N LYS A 149 -19.57 9.32 -16.81
CA LYS A 149 -19.80 9.66 -18.22
C LYS A 149 -18.68 10.50 -18.82
N ASN A 150 -18.15 11.47 -18.07
CA ASN A 150 -17.03 12.29 -18.53
C ASN A 150 -15.73 11.48 -18.64
N ILE A 151 -15.50 10.52 -17.75
CA ILE A 151 -14.35 9.61 -17.79
C ILE A 151 -14.41 8.71 -19.01
N TYR A 152 -15.55 8.07 -19.28
CA TYR A 152 -15.69 7.22 -20.46
C TYR A 152 -15.60 8.01 -21.77
N LYS A 153 -16.09 9.26 -21.81
CA LYS A 153 -15.90 10.15 -22.97
C LYS A 153 -14.43 10.53 -23.21
N GLU A 154 -13.64 10.73 -22.17
CA GLU A 154 -12.21 11.02 -22.32
C GLU A 154 -11.39 9.77 -22.69
N LEU A 155 -11.77 8.59 -22.21
CA LEU A 155 -11.15 7.31 -22.57
C LEU A 155 -11.45 6.88 -24.02
N ASP A 156 -12.66 7.15 -24.51
CA ASP A 156 -13.06 6.84 -25.90
C ASP A 156 -12.31 7.72 -26.94
N ASN A 157 -11.79 8.88 -26.54
CA ASN A 157 -10.96 9.71 -27.41
C ASN A 157 -9.54 9.14 -27.63
N GLU A 158 -9.08 8.19 -26.80
CA GLU A 158 -7.76 7.56 -26.94
C GLU A 158 -7.80 6.13 -27.50
N LYS A 159 -8.96 5.46 -27.57
CA LYS A 159 -9.10 4.14 -28.20
C LYS A 159 -10.45 3.99 -28.92
N THR A 160 -10.42 4.00 -30.25
CA THR A 160 -11.52 3.56 -31.11
C THR A 160 -11.87 2.09 -30.85
N THR A 161 -12.85 1.86 -29.97
CA THR A 161 -13.62 0.61 -29.98
C THR A 161 -15.06 0.90 -29.56
N LYS A 162 -15.97 0.83 -30.54
CA LYS A 162 -17.41 0.97 -30.36
C LYS A 162 -17.93 -0.03 -29.32
N TYR A 163 -18.36 0.47 -28.17
CA TYR A 163 -19.35 -0.22 -27.34
C TYR A 163 -20.59 0.67 -27.26
N GLU A 164 -21.52 0.41 -28.16
CA GLU A 164 -22.90 0.86 -28.03
C GLU A 164 -23.43 0.32 -26.70
N ILE A 165 -23.76 1.23 -25.78
CA ILE A 165 -24.67 0.92 -24.67
C ILE A 165 -26.01 0.59 -25.33
N LYS A 166 -26.23 -0.70 -25.63
CA LYS A 166 -27.54 -1.19 -26.00
C LYS A 166 -28.48 -0.89 -24.84
N LYS A 167 -29.36 0.09 -25.06
CA LYS A 167 -30.62 0.26 -24.34
C LYS A 167 -31.42 -1.02 -24.51
N ASN A 168 -31.18 -2.03 -23.68
CA ASN A 168 -32.05 -3.19 -23.47
C ASN A 168 -31.44 -4.04 -22.35
N ASP A 169 -31.54 -3.55 -21.12
CA ASP A 169 -31.47 -4.38 -19.90
C ASP A 169 -32.19 -3.63 -18.76
N GLN A 170 -33.46 -3.28 -19.00
CA GLN A 170 -34.37 -2.90 -17.91
C GLN A 170 -34.90 -4.12 -17.12
N ASN A 171 -34.46 -5.34 -17.44
CA ASN A 171 -34.94 -6.59 -16.84
C ASN A 171 -33.89 -7.37 -16.03
N LEU A 172 -32.82 -6.73 -15.56
CA LEU A 172 -31.85 -7.33 -14.61
C LEU A 172 -31.81 -6.62 -13.24
N VAL A 173 -32.79 -5.77 -12.94
CA VAL A 173 -32.88 -5.03 -11.67
C VAL A 173 -33.60 -5.83 -10.57
N GLU A 174 -34.17 -7.00 -10.87
CA GLU A 174 -34.72 -7.87 -9.86
C GLU A 174 -33.67 -8.88 -9.35
N LYS A 175 -33.22 -8.64 -8.10
CA LYS A 175 -32.30 -9.42 -7.26
C LYS A 175 -30.81 -9.04 -7.33
N ASN A 176 -30.45 -7.84 -6.85
CA ASN A 176 -29.23 -7.67 -6.07
C ASN A 176 -29.36 -6.49 -5.10
N LYS A 177 -29.43 -6.78 -3.79
CA LYS A 177 -29.64 -5.81 -2.69
C LYS A 177 -28.41 -4.91 -2.41
N TYR A 178 -27.46 -4.85 -3.34
CA TYR A 178 -26.08 -4.39 -3.14
C TYR A 178 -25.56 -3.42 -4.21
N SER A 179 -26.42 -2.90 -5.10
CA SER A 179 -26.00 -1.92 -6.11
C SER A 179 -25.74 -0.56 -5.46
N ILE A 180 -24.53 -0.01 -5.69
CA ILE A 180 -24.23 1.39 -5.40
C ILE A 180 -25.16 2.24 -6.27
N ASP A 181 -25.91 3.16 -5.65
CA ASP A 181 -26.77 4.08 -6.40
C ASP A 181 -25.93 5.20 -7.01
N TYR A 182 -25.62 5.05 -8.30
CA TYR A 182 -24.78 5.98 -9.06
C TYR A 182 -25.42 7.34 -9.31
N ASN A 183 -26.71 7.53 -8.99
CA ASN A 183 -27.41 8.82 -9.09
C ASN A 183 -27.18 9.73 -7.87
N LYS A 184 -26.46 9.27 -6.85
CA LYS A 184 -26.22 10.05 -5.62
C LYS A 184 -24.92 10.86 -5.71
N ASN A 185 -24.92 11.95 -4.94
CA ASN A 185 -23.74 12.80 -4.72
C ASN A 185 -22.66 11.99 -3.97
N ILE A 186 -21.42 12.06 -4.44
CA ILE A 186 -20.25 11.36 -3.88
C ILE A 186 -20.11 11.59 -2.38
N LYS A 187 -20.28 12.84 -1.92
CA LYS A 187 -20.22 13.19 -0.49
C LYS A 187 -21.30 12.47 0.32
N LYS A 188 -22.52 12.40 -0.23
CA LYS A 188 -23.64 11.72 0.41
C LYS A 188 -23.46 10.20 0.42
N ILE A 189 -22.88 9.61 -0.63
CA ILE A 189 -22.51 8.19 -0.67
C ILE A 189 -21.49 7.88 0.43
N ILE A 190 -20.41 8.66 0.52
CA ILE A 190 -19.38 8.44 1.53
C ILE A 190 -19.93 8.65 2.96
N GLU A 191 -20.76 9.67 3.18
CA GLU A 191 -21.39 9.96 4.48
C GLU A 191 -22.44 8.92 4.88
N GLU A 192 -23.30 8.45 3.95
CA GLU A 192 -24.26 7.36 4.19
C GLU A 192 -23.53 6.05 4.49
N CYS A 193 -22.44 5.76 3.78
CA CYS A 193 -21.59 4.61 4.08
C CYS A 193 -20.97 4.74 5.48
N LYS A 194 -20.44 5.90 5.88
CA LYS A 194 -19.89 6.10 7.23
C LYS A 194 -20.93 5.93 8.35
N LYS A 195 -22.22 6.13 8.08
CA LYS A 195 -23.31 6.01 9.07
C LYS A 195 -23.84 4.58 9.25
N ASP A 196 -23.74 3.74 8.23
CA ASP A 196 -24.47 2.46 8.18
C ASP A 196 -23.55 1.24 8.35
N ILE A 197 -23.15 0.97 9.60
CA ILE A 197 -22.15 -0.04 10.03
C ILE A 197 -22.50 -1.48 9.58
N LYS A 198 -23.72 -1.73 9.09
CA LYS A 198 -24.20 -3.04 8.65
C LYS A 198 -24.06 -3.30 7.14
N LYS A 199 -23.59 -2.33 6.35
CA LYS A 199 -23.38 -2.53 4.90
C LYS A 199 -21.98 -3.07 4.63
N SER A 200 -21.89 -4.09 3.76
CA SER A 200 -20.65 -4.69 3.25
C SER A 200 -19.67 -3.66 2.67
N TYR A 201 -18.84 -3.07 3.52
CA TYR A 201 -17.91 -1.99 3.19
C TYR A 201 -16.87 -2.38 2.17
N TYR A 202 -16.52 -3.67 2.16
CA TYR A 202 -15.52 -4.21 1.24
C TYR A 202 -15.89 -4.04 -0.24
N ASN A 203 -17.16 -3.87 -0.60
CA ASN A 203 -17.57 -3.62 -1.99
C ASN A 203 -17.10 -2.25 -2.53
N LEU A 204 -16.77 -1.30 -1.65
CA LEU A 204 -16.32 0.03 -2.04
C LEU A 204 -14.85 0.07 -2.47
N SER A 205 -14.08 -0.99 -2.18
CA SER A 205 -12.68 -1.09 -2.58
C SER A 205 -12.40 -2.44 -3.21
N CYS A 206 -11.85 -2.45 -4.42
CA CYS A 206 -11.48 -3.71 -5.06
C CYS A 206 -10.48 -4.53 -4.24
N LYS A 207 -9.57 -3.89 -3.51
CA LYS A 207 -8.61 -4.58 -2.63
C LYS A 207 -9.33 -5.30 -1.49
N PHE A 208 -10.27 -4.62 -0.81
CA PHE A 208 -11.05 -5.23 0.27
C PHE A 208 -12.01 -6.31 -0.25
N LEU A 209 -12.62 -6.11 -1.43
CA LEU A 209 -13.47 -7.09 -2.07
C LEU A 209 -12.71 -8.38 -2.38
N LEU A 210 -11.53 -8.27 -3.01
CA LEU A 210 -10.66 -9.42 -3.25
C LEU A 210 -10.25 -10.08 -1.94
N LEU A 211 -9.83 -9.28 -0.96
CA LEU A 211 -9.41 -9.78 0.35
C LEU A 211 -10.53 -10.56 1.05
N HIS A 212 -11.77 -10.08 0.98
CA HIS A 212 -12.93 -10.79 1.53
C HIS A 212 -13.07 -12.19 0.91
N PHE A 213 -13.06 -12.28 -0.42
CA PHE A 213 -13.16 -13.57 -1.11
C PHE A 213 -11.95 -14.48 -0.84
N LEU A 214 -10.76 -13.91 -0.80
CA LEU A 214 -9.53 -14.64 -0.51
C LEU A 214 -9.55 -15.22 0.90
N LEU A 215 -9.88 -14.43 1.91
CA LEU A 215 -9.98 -14.87 3.30
C LEU A 215 -11.08 -15.92 3.48
N LYS A 216 -12.23 -15.73 2.82
CA LYS A 216 -13.32 -16.71 2.82
C LYS A 216 -12.83 -18.04 2.25
N ASN A 217 -12.17 -18.01 1.09
CA ASN A 217 -11.66 -19.21 0.44
C ASN A 217 -10.60 -19.92 1.31
N ILE A 218 -9.64 -19.17 1.86
CA ILE A 218 -8.62 -19.71 2.78
C ILE A 218 -9.31 -20.39 3.97
N LYS A 219 -10.30 -19.73 4.59
CA LYS A 219 -10.98 -20.27 5.77
C LYS A 219 -11.81 -21.52 5.48
N THR A 220 -12.37 -21.65 4.27
CA THR A 220 -13.17 -22.82 3.88
C THR A 220 -12.34 -23.99 3.37
N THR A 221 -11.19 -23.73 2.75
CA THR A 221 -10.38 -24.76 2.08
C THR A 221 -9.18 -25.22 2.91
N THR A 222 -8.68 -24.38 3.81
CA THR A 222 -7.44 -24.63 4.57
C THR A 222 -7.63 -24.28 6.05
N ASN A 223 -6.69 -24.71 6.89
CA ASN A 223 -6.58 -24.27 8.28
C ASN A 223 -5.43 -23.26 8.48
N ASP A 224 -5.03 -22.58 7.41
CA ASP A 224 -3.93 -21.62 7.45
C ASP A 224 -4.31 -20.38 8.26
N LYS A 225 -3.38 -19.88 9.08
CA LYS A 225 -3.49 -18.54 9.66
C LYS A 225 -2.94 -17.50 8.70
N VAL A 226 -3.49 -16.28 8.77
CA VAL A 226 -3.18 -15.18 7.84
C VAL A 226 -2.70 -13.96 8.62
N VAL A 227 -1.57 -13.41 8.22
CA VAL A 227 -1.09 -12.09 8.66
C VAL A 227 -1.42 -11.07 7.58
N ILE A 228 -2.10 -9.99 7.96
CA ILE A 228 -2.42 -8.88 7.06
C ILE A 228 -1.66 -7.65 7.54
N VAL A 229 -0.86 -7.07 6.66
CA VAL A 229 -0.04 -5.90 6.95
C VAL A 229 -0.56 -4.69 6.19
N SER A 230 -0.63 -3.56 6.89
CA SER A 230 -0.93 -2.25 6.31
C SER A 230 -0.05 -1.15 6.92
N ASN A 231 0.27 -0.13 6.14
CA ASN A 231 0.95 1.08 6.60
C ASN A 231 -0.02 2.04 7.29
N TYR A 232 -1.32 1.93 6.99
CA TYR A 232 -2.36 2.79 7.52
C TYR A 232 -3.14 2.10 8.66
N THR A 233 -3.05 2.62 9.88
CA THR A 233 -3.84 2.11 11.02
C THR A 233 -5.35 2.21 10.78
N GLN A 234 -5.79 3.24 10.06
CA GLN A 234 -7.19 3.40 9.65
C GLN A 234 -7.67 2.25 8.74
N THR A 235 -6.79 1.70 7.90
CA THR A 235 -7.10 0.49 7.11
C THR A 235 -7.31 -0.70 8.03
N LEU A 236 -6.47 -0.86 9.07
CA LEU A 236 -6.64 -1.92 10.06
C LEU A 236 -7.99 -1.80 10.78
N ASP A 237 -8.44 -0.58 11.10
CA ASP A 237 -9.77 -0.34 11.68
C ASP A 237 -10.90 -0.89 10.79
N TYR A 238 -10.83 -0.68 9.46
CA TYR A 238 -11.79 -1.25 8.52
C TYR A 238 -11.65 -2.77 8.36
N LEU A 239 -10.44 -3.32 8.46
CA LEU A 239 -10.22 -4.76 8.47
C LEU A 239 -10.80 -5.42 9.72
N GLU A 240 -10.81 -4.74 10.88
CA GLU A 240 -11.51 -5.24 12.07
C GLU A 240 -13.01 -5.38 11.83
N ILE A 241 -13.62 -4.41 11.15
CA ILE A 241 -15.04 -4.45 10.78
C ILE A 241 -15.29 -5.66 9.88
N LEU A 242 -14.47 -5.85 8.84
CA LEU A 242 -14.56 -7.01 7.95
C LEU A 242 -14.43 -8.33 8.73
N CYS A 243 -13.50 -8.42 9.68
CA CYS A 243 -13.34 -9.62 10.51
C CYS A 243 -14.57 -9.86 11.38
N LYS A 244 -15.14 -8.82 12.02
CA LYS A 244 -16.34 -8.92 12.85
C LYS A 244 -17.57 -9.35 12.04
N GLU A 245 -17.79 -8.77 10.87
CA GLU A 245 -18.91 -9.12 9.97
C GLU A 245 -18.86 -10.59 9.51
N ASN A 246 -17.65 -11.13 9.32
CA ASN A 246 -17.44 -12.50 8.87
C ASN A 246 -17.17 -13.49 10.02
N TYR A 247 -17.33 -13.05 11.26
CA TYR A 247 -17.09 -13.85 12.47
C TYR A 247 -15.68 -14.47 12.55
N TYR A 248 -14.68 -13.78 11.98
CA TYR A 248 -13.28 -14.18 12.10
C TYR A 248 -12.72 -13.72 13.44
N LYS A 249 -12.19 -14.65 14.22
CA LYS A 249 -11.37 -14.32 15.39
C LYS A 249 -10.03 -13.78 14.90
N TYR A 250 -9.68 -12.59 15.38
CA TYR A 250 -8.47 -11.89 14.98
C TYR A 250 -7.78 -11.27 16.19
N VAL A 251 -6.50 -10.97 16.03
CA VAL A 251 -5.75 -10.09 16.92
C VAL A 251 -5.14 -8.96 16.12
N ARG A 252 -4.84 -7.85 16.80
CA ARG A 252 -4.22 -6.67 16.18
C ARG A 252 -2.99 -6.26 16.95
N LEU A 253 -1.94 -5.87 16.23
CA LEU A 253 -0.73 -5.28 16.77
C LEU A 253 -0.39 -3.98 16.04
N ASP A 254 -0.55 -2.87 16.75
CA ASP A 254 -0.10 -1.55 16.33
C ASP A 254 0.67 -0.82 17.44
N GLY A 255 1.10 0.40 17.13
CA GLY A 255 1.90 1.23 18.03
C GLY A 255 1.16 1.71 19.28
N ALA A 256 -0.17 1.58 19.34
CA ALA A 256 -0.96 1.99 20.51
C ALA A 256 -0.94 0.94 21.63
N ILE A 257 -0.48 -0.28 21.34
CA ILE A 257 -0.50 -1.39 22.29
C ILE A 257 0.72 -1.37 23.22
N ASN A 258 0.47 -1.46 24.52
CA ASN A 258 1.50 -1.59 25.55
C ASN A 258 2.34 -2.87 25.35
N ILE A 259 3.64 -2.78 25.58
CA ILE A 259 4.64 -3.86 25.48
C ILE A 259 4.19 -5.14 26.20
N LYS A 260 3.61 -5.05 27.41
CA LYS A 260 3.13 -6.25 28.14
C LYS A 260 2.01 -6.98 27.40
N LYS A 261 1.10 -6.25 26.75
CA LYS A 261 0.01 -6.82 25.95
C LYS A 261 0.51 -7.36 24.61
N ARG A 262 1.57 -6.78 24.04
CA ARG A 262 2.18 -7.25 22.79
C ARG A 262 2.61 -8.71 22.85
N HIS A 263 3.33 -9.11 23.90
CA HIS A 263 3.74 -10.52 24.06
C HIS A 263 2.54 -11.46 24.20
N LYS A 264 1.51 -11.04 24.94
CA LYS A 264 0.27 -11.81 25.05
C LYS A 264 -0.40 -12.02 23.70
N ILE A 265 -0.53 -10.97 22.88
CA ILE A 265 -1.14 -11.05 21.55
C ILE A 265 -0.39 -12.02 20.62
N ILE A 266 0.95 -11.97 20.65
CA ILE A 266 1.80 -12.88 19.86
C ILE A 266 1.62 -14.33 20.34
N ASN A 267 1.64 -14.56 21.65
CA ASN A 267 1.44 -15.88 22.24
C ASN A 267 0.05 -16.43 21.95
N ASP A 268 -0.99 -15.60 22.08
CA ASP A 268 -2.37 -15.95 21.78
C ASP A 268 -2.47 -16.38 20.30
N PHE A 269 -1.93 -15.59 19.36
CA PHE A 269 -1.94 -15.97 17.95
C PHE A 269 -1.15 -17.24 17.63
N THR A 270 -0.06 -17.48 18.35
CA THR A 270 0.78 -18.67 18.14
C THR A 270 0.07 -19.93 18.63
N ASN A 271 -0.47 -19.88 19.86
CA ASN A 271 -0.96 -21.06 20.57
C ASN A 271 -2.44 -21.34 20.38
N LEU A 272 -3.27 -20.31 20.13
CA LEU A 272 -4.72 -20.48 19.99
C LEU A 272 -5.10 -20.76 18.53
N PRO A 273 -5.57 -21.96 18.18
CA PRO A 273 -5.92 -22.31 16.80
C PRO A 273 -7.15 -21.55 16.30
N GLU A 274 -8.02 -21.07 17.19
CA GLU A 274 -9.22 -20.35 16.81
C GLU A 274 -8.94 -18.97 16.20
N ILE A 275 -7.78 -18.37 16.49
CA ILE A 275 -7.39 -17.05 15.96
C ILE A 275 -6.90 -17.25 14.53
N PHE A 276 -7.68 -16.74 13.58
CA PHE A 276 -7.44 -16.90 12.15
C PHE A 276 -6.57 -15.79 11.57
N ILE A 277 -6.78 -14.55 12.00
CA ILE A 277 -6.18 -13.36 11.39
C ILE A 277 -5.31 -12.60 12.39
N PHE A 278 -4.12 -12.20 11.96
CA PHE A 278 -3.27 -11.25 12.66
C PHE A 278 -3.17 -9.94 11.86
N LEU A 279 -3.71 -8.86 12.40
CA LEU A 279 -3.63 -7.52 11.82
C LEU A 279 -2.37 -6.81 12.33
N LEU A 280 -1.50 -6.40 11.44
CA LEU A 280 -0.22 -5.81 11.78
C LEU A 280 -0.02 -4.46 11.07
N SER A 281 0.36 -3.44 11.83
CA SER A 281 0.92 -2.23 11.20
C SER A 281 2.37 -2.46 10.82
N SER A 282 2.77 -2.08 9.60
CA SER A 282 4.13 -2.29 9.06
C SER A 282 5.22 -1.81 10.02
N LYS A 283 5.07 -0.61 10.57
CA LYS A 283 5.98 0.00 11.54
C LYS A 283 6.12 -0.81 12.83
N SER A 284 5.07 -1.49 13.27
CA SER A 284 5.13 -2.33 14.47
C SER A 284 5.68 -3.73 14.17
N GLY A 285 5.66 -4.16 12.90
CA GLY A 285 6.23 -5.42 12.44
C GLY A 285 7.76 -5.40 12.32
N GLY A 286 8.35 -4.23 12.05
CA GLY A 286 9.79 -4.04 11.91
C GLY A 286 10.63 -4.30 13.16
N CYS A 287 10.01 -4.56 14.32
CA CYS A 287 10.70 -4.84 15.58
C CYS A 287 11.20 -6.30 15.73
N GLY A 288 11.27 -7.08 14.65
CA GLY A 288 11.75 -8.47 14.71
C GLY A 288 10.72 -9.45 15.31
N ILE A 289 9.43 -9.25 15.02
CA ILE A 289 8.36 -10.15 15.48
C ILE A 289 8.38 -11.43 14.63
N ASN A 290 8.40 -12.59 15.29
CA ASN A 290 8.35 -13.88 14.63
C ASN A 290 6.96 -14.51 14.76
N LEU A 291 6.21 -14.58 13.65
CA LEU A 291 4.84 -15.12 13.59
C LEU A 291 4.83 -16.46 12.84
N ILE A 292 5.57 -17.44 13.36
CA ILE A 292 5.76 -18.76 12.74
C ILE A 292 4.46 -19.56 12.54
N SER A 293 3.41 -19.24 13.28
CA SER A 293 2.10 -19.91 13.18
C SER A 293 1.30 -19.49 11.95
N SER A 294 1.75 -18.47 11.21
CA SER A 294 1.08 -18.00 10.00
C SER A 294 1.72 -18.57 8.74
N ASN A 295 0.87 -19.03 7.82
CA ASN A 295 1.31 -19.61 6.54
C ASN A 295 1.14 -18.62 5.39
N ARG A 296 0.39 -17.53 5.61
CA ARG A 296 0.08 -16.54 4.57
C ARG A 296 0.33 -15.13 5.09
N LEU A 297 1.00 -14.33 4.26
CA LEU A 297 1.25 -12.92 4.51
C LEU A 297 0.63 -12.11 3.36
N ILE A 298 -0.28 -11.20 3.70
CA ILE A 298 -0.93 -10.29 2.75
C ILE A 298 -0.44 -8.87 3.05
N LEU A 299 0.24 -8.27 2.08
CA LEU A 299 0.64 -6.86 2.12
C LEU A 299 -0.40 -6.06 1.32
N LEU A 300 -1.23 -5.27 2.00
CA LEU A 300 -2.32 -4.54 1.33
C LEU A 300 -1.83 -3.27 0.62
N ASP A 301 -0.88 -2.60 1.26
CA ASP A 301 -0.27 -1.35 0.86
C ASP A 301 1.22 -1.44 1.20
N PRO A 302 2.06 -1.90 0.26
CA PRO A 302 3.51 -1.87 0.44
C PRO A 302 4.03 -0.43 0.42
N ASP A 303 5.07 -0.17 1.22
CA ASP A 303 5.86 1.08 1.18
C ASP A 303 6.61 1.24 -0.16
#